data_AF-A0A8J3MNM0-F1
#
_entry.id   AF-A0A8J3MNM0-F1
#
_cell.length_a   1.000
_cell.length_b   1.000
_cell.length_c   1.000
_cell.angle_alpha   90.00
_cell.angle_beta   90.00
_cell.angle_gamma   90.00
#
_symmetry.space_group_name_H-M   'P 1'
#
loop_
_entity.id
_entity.type
_entity.pdbx_description
1 polymer ?
#
loop_
_entity_poly.entity_id
_entity_poly.type
_entity_poly.pdbx_seq_one_letter_code
_entity_poly.pdbx_strand_id
1 'polypeptide(L)' 'MKANGALIDWGAEHGVAWDSRQTEQGGAFGARLESYIKGPENESDPDKWETEVAIRVADQS' A
#
# COMPACT_ATOMS: atom_id res chain seq x y z
N MET A 1 -1.14 -7.40 9.89
CA MET A 1 -1.19 -6.65 8.61
C MET A 1 0.11 -6.87 7.85
N LYS A 2 0.20 -7.91 7.01
CA LYS A 2 1.43 -8.26 6.25
C LYS A 2 1.47 -7.66 4.84
N ALA A 3 0.32 -7.23 4.30
CA ALA A 3 0.20 -6.74 2.92
C ALA A 3 1.04 -5.48 2.65
N ASN A 4 1.14 -4.58 3.62
CA ASN A 4 1.87 -3.32 3.45
C ASN A 4 3.39 -3.56 3.30
N GLY A 5 3.97 -4.43 4.15
CA GLY A 5 5.38 -4.81 4.03
C GLY A 5 5.66 -5.53 2.71
N ALA A 6 4.78 -6.46 2.33
CA ALA A 6 4.93 -7.21 1.08
C ALA A 6 4.97 -6.31 -0.18
N LEU A 7 4.11 -5.28 -0.25
CA LEU A 7 4.13 -4.33 -1.37
C LEU A 7 5.42 -3.50 -1.39
N ILE A 8 5.89 -3.05 -0.23
CA ILE A 8 7.12 -2.26 -0.11
C ILE A 8 8.33 -3.09 -0.55
N ASP A 9 8.44 -4.31 -0.03
CA ASP A 9 9.52 -5.26 -0.34
C ASP A 9 9.53 -5.60 -1.84
N TRP A 10 8.35 -5.90 -2.40
CA TRP A 10 8.21 -6.14 -3.84
C TRP A 10 8.71 -4.95 -4.67
N GLY A 11 8.38 -3.72 -4.29
CA GLY A 11 8.86 -2.54 -5.01
C GLY A 11 10.38 -2.39 -4.95
N ALA A 12 10.97 -2.66 -3.78
CA ALA A 12 12.43 -2.66 -3.63
C ALA A 12 13.11 -3.71 -4.53
N GLU A 13 12.54 -4.91 -4.63
CA GLU A 13 13.02 -5.97 -5.51
C GLU A 13 12.89 -5.63 -7.00
N HIS A 14 11.92 -4.79 -7.38
CA HIS A 14 11.60 -4.47 -8.77
C HIS A 14 12.06 -3.06 -9.20
N GLY A 15 12.83 -2.36 -8.37
CA GLY A 15 13.37 -1.03 -8.69
C GLY A 15 12.32 0.10 -8.67
N VAL A 16 11.19 -0.11 -7.98
CA VAL A 16 10.20 0.94 -7.76
C VAL A 16 10.71 1.90 -6.70
N ALA A 17 10.90 3.16 -7.08
CA ALA A 17 11.19 4.23 -6.13
C ALA A 17 9.88 4.74 -5.52
N TRP A 18 9.67 4.51 -4.23
CA TRP A 18 8.52 5.04 -3.49
C TRP A 18 8.71 6.53 -3.20
N ASP A 19 7.64 7.33 -3.37
CA ASP A 19 7.60 8.71 -2.87
C ASP A 19 7.58 8.65 -1.33
N SER A 20 8.76 8.70 -0.72
CA SER A 20 8.92 8.55 0.72
C SER A 20 10.08 9.40 1.23
N ARG A 21 9.98 9.83 2.49
CA ARG A 21 10.99 10.61 3.19
C ARG A 21 11.24 10.08 4.59
N GLN A 22 12.46 10.19 5.06
CA GLN A 22 12.78 9.93 6.46
C GLN A 22 12.28 11.08 7.33
N THR A 23 11.80 10.76 8.52
CA THR A 23 11.35 11.69 9.55
C THR A 23 11.91 11.21 10.90
N GLU A 24 11.79 12.04 11.95
CA GLU A 24 12.19 11.65 13.32
C GLU A 24 11.45 10.41 13.84
N GLN A 25 10.29 10.07 13.24
CA GLN A 25 9.44 8.94 13.60
C GLN A 25 9.61 7.75 12.63
N GLY A 26 10.55 7.84 11.69
CA GLY A 26 10.79 6.83 10.64
C GLY A 26 10.35 7.28 9.24
N GLY A 27 10.17 6.33 8.33
CA GLY A 27 9.79 6.59 6.94
C GLY A 27 8.32 7.01 6.80
N ALA A 28 8.07 8.08 6.05
CA ALA A 28 6.74 8.57 5.70
C ALA A 28 6.56 8.53 4.17
N PHE A 29 5.48 7.92 3.69
CA PHE A 29 5.07 7.98 2.28
C PHE A 29 4.43 9.32 1.96
N GLY A 30 4.67 9.85 0.77
CA GLY A 30 3.97 11.02 0.24
C GLY A 30 2.47 10.77 0.09
N ALA A 31 2.07 9.55 -0.27
CA ALA A 31 0.70 9.07 -0.13
C ALA A 31 0.62 7.54 -0.05
N ARG A 32 -0.37 7.06 0.73
CA ARG A 32 -0.84 5.67 0.75
C ARG A 32 -2.37 5.69 0.76
N LEU A 33 -2.97 4.91 -0.12
CA LEU A 33 -4.41 4.72 -0.20
C LEU A 33 -4.76 3.25 0.10
N GLU A 34 -5.88 3.06 0.78
CA GLU A 34 -6.47 1.75 1.04
C GLU A 34 -7.95 1.82 0.66
N SER A 35 -8.35 0.98 -0.29
CA SER A 35 -9.68 0.95 -0.87
C SER A 35 -10.36 -0.36 -0.53
N TYR A 36 -11.52 -0.31 0.14
CA TYR A 36 -12.34 -1.48 0.44
C TYR A 36 -13.29 -1.74 -0.73
N ILE A 37 -12.93 -2.69 -1.59
CA ILE A 37 -13.63 -2.96 -2.85
C ILE A 37 -14.85 -3.85 -2.62
N LYS A 38 -14.72 -4.84 -1.73
CA LYS A 38 -15.83 -5.68 -1.26
C LYS A 38 -15.74 -5.81 0.25
N GLY A 39 -16.83 -5.46 0.92
CA GLY A 39 -16.95 -5.48 2.37
C GLY A 39 -18.28 -6.06 2.86
N PRO A 40 -18.52 -6.04 4.18
CA PRO A 40 -19.68 -6.66 4.82
C PRO A 40 -21.03 -6.14 4.32
N GLU A 41 -21.06 -4.94 3.75
CA GLU A 41 -22.25 -4.34 3.18
C GLU A 41 -22.78 -5.10 1.94
N ASN A 42 -21.91 -5.78 1.20
CA ASN A 42 -22.24 -6.44 -0.07
C ASN A 42 -21.77 -7.90 -0.15
N GLU A 43 -20.91 -8.37 0.75
CA GLU A 43 -20.39 -9.75 0.81
C GLU A 43 -20.29 -10.23 2.27
N SER A 44 -21.01 -11.31 2.59
CA SER A 44 -21.12 -11.84 3.95
C SER A 44 -19.99 -12.80 4.32
N ASP A 45 -19.31 -13.38 3.32
CA ASP A 45 -18.14 -14.23 3.51
C ASP A 45 -16.86 -13.37 3.59
N PRO A 46 -16.22 -13.25 4.77
CA PRO A 46 -15.04 -12.40 4.94
C PRO A 46 -13.83 -12.86 4.12
N ASP A 47 -13.77 -14.13 3.72
CA ASP A 47 -12.69 -14.64 2.88
C ASP A 47 -12.78 -14.13 1.43
N LYS A 48 -13.92 -13.55 1.05
CA LYS A 48 -14.14 -12.92 -0.26
C LYS A 48 -14.04 -11.40 -0.22
N TRP A 49 -13.70 -10.82 0.93
CA TRP A 49 -13.47 -9.38 1.01
C TRP A 49 -12.23 -9.00 0.22
N GLU A 50 -12.32 -7.85 -0.43
CA GLU A 50 -11.28 -7.36 -1.32
C GLU A 50 -10.88 -5.97 -0.85
N THR A 51 -9.57 -5.81 -0.62
CA THR A 51 -8.97 -4.53 -0.28
C THR A 51 -7.78 -4.31 -1.21
N GLU A 52 -7.70 -3.11 -1.77
CA GLU A 52 -6.56 -2.66 -2.55
C GLU A 52 -5.72 -1.70 -1.73
N VAL A 53 -4.39 -1.86 -1.78
CA VAL A 53 -3.43 -0.93 -1.19
C VAL A 53 -2.57 -0.35 -2.29
N ALA A 54 -2.51 0.98 -2.37
CA ALA A 54 -1.67 1.72 -3.31
C ALA A 54 -0.72 2.66 -2.57
N ILE A 55 0.53 2.72 -3.02
CA ILE A 55 1.56 3.63 -2.49
C ILE A 55 2.05 4.49 -3.65
N ARG A 56 2.19 5.80 -3.42
CA ARG A 56 2.68 6.72 -4.44
C ARG A 56 4.15 6.41 -4.77
N VAL A 57 4.45 6.39 -6.07
CA VAL A 57 5.83 6.31 -6.59
C VAL A 57 6.43 7.70 -6.73
N ALA A 58 7.74 7.79 -6.61
CA ALA A 58 8.48 9.02 -6.86
C ALA A 58 8.34 9.45 -8.33
N ASP A 59 8.39 10.77 -8.56
CA ASP A 59 8.31 11.31 -9.92
C ASP A 59 9.54 10.87 -10.73
N GLN A 60 9.32 10.44 -11.98
CA GLN A 60 10.40 10.14 -12.92
C GLN A 60 10.92 11.46 -13.49
N SER A 61 12.14 11.85 -13.11
CA SER A 61 12.83 13.02 -13.67
C SER A 61 13.53 12.71 -14.99
#